data_AF-A0A9X0D6I2-F1
#
_entry.id   AF-A0A9X0D6I2-F1
#
_cell.length_a   1.000
_cell.length_b   1.000
_cell.length_c   1.000
_cell.angle_alpha   90.00
_cell.angle_beta   90.00
_cell.angle_gamma   90.00
#
_symmetry.space_group_name_H-M   'P 1'
#
loop_
_entity.id
_entity.type
_entity.pdbx_description
1 polymer ?
#
loop_
_entity_poly.entity_id
_entity_poly.type
_entity_poly.pdbx_seq_one_letter_code
_entity_poly.pdbx_strand_id
1 'polypeptide(L)'
;MALNGKQEIEMSEPGAEPRPETKKRRALGLSYLIDENPPWYICLLLGFQHFLTMLGSTLAIPFIISGPMCFANNTLAISEVLSTIYFVSGLVTLLQTILGVRLPIVQGGTFAFITPTFAILSLPQWTCPEPEAGNSTESSLVNNDEIWQPRMREIQGAIIISSLFQIVIGFTGLVGFLLRFIGPLTIAPTITLVGVSLFRVAAGNAGNHWGISMATIVLIALFSQYLTNVKIPVPACNRQRGVYISHFPVFRLFPVNHLGNRSILEYLCHRHCSRRFSF
;
A
#
# COMPACT_ATOMS: atom_id res chain seq x y z
N MET A 1 -0.08 1.53 48.01
CA MET A 1 -0.75 2.56 48.81
C MET A 1 -1.70 3.29 47.87
N ALA A 2 -3.00 3.10 48.07
CA ALA A 2 -4.06 3.63 47.23
C ALA A 2 -4.43 5.08 47.60
N LEU A 3 -5.22 5.70 46.71
CA LEU A 3 -6.14 6.85 46.82
C LEU A 3 -5.69 8.10 46.04
N ASN A 4 -6.54 8.92 45.38
CA ASN A 4 -7.83 8.83 44.68
C ASN A 4 -8.12 10.27 44.17
N GLY A 5 -8.57 10.43 42.92
CA GLY A 5 -9.61 11.38 42.49
C GLY A 5 -9.44 12.90 42.63
N LYS A 6 -9.45 13.61 41.47
CA LYS A 6 -10.49 14.61 41.15
C LYS A 6 -10.39 15.10 39.70
N GLN A 7 -11.52 15.06 39.00
CA GLN A 7 -11.79 15.88 37.81
C GLN A 7 -11.66 17.36 38.16
N GLU A 8 -11.01 18.14 37.29
CA GLU A 8 -11.40 19.53 37.10
C GLU A 8 -11.71 19.77 35.62
N ILE A 9 -12.97 20.15 35.43
CA ILE A 9 -13.56 20.64 34.20
C ILE A 9 -13.28 22.13 34.19
N GLU A 10 -12.38 22.60 33.34
CA GLU A 10 -12.30 24.04 33.04
C GLU A 10 -13.12 24.31 31.78
N MET A 11 -14.32 24.85 31.99
CA MET A 11 -15.12 25.50 30.96
C MET A 11 -14.63 26.94 30.85
N SER A 12 -14.25 27.38 29.66
CA SER A 12 -14.05 28.80 29.35
C SER A 12 -14.74 29.17 28.04
N GLU A 13 -15.41 30.32 28.10
CA GLU A 13 -16.38 30.92 27.18
C GLU A 13 -15.76 31.50 25.88
N PRO A 14 -16.57 31.99 24.91
CA PRO A 14 -16.19 32.12 23.51
C PRO A 14 -15.46 33.44 23.22
N GLY A 15 -14.29 33.38 22.58
CA GLY A 15 -13.60 34.59 22.13
C GLY A 15 -12.08 34.56 21.98
N ALA A 16 -11.43 33.40 21.99
CA ALA A 16 -9.97 33.33 21.82
C ALA A 16 -9.59 33.05 20.35
N GLU A 17 -8.88 33.99 19.72
CA GLU A 17 -8.22 33.76 18.42
C GLU A 17 -7.36 32.48 18.50
N PRO A 18 -7.41 31.57 17.50
CA PRO A 18 -6.67 30.32 17.57
C PRO A 18 -5.16 30.60 17.47
N ARG A 19 -4.37 29.93 18.33
CA ARG A 19 -2.89 30.00 18.38
C ARG A 19 -2.26 29.88 16.98
N PRO A 20 -1.13 30.57 16.72
CA PRO A 20 -0.52 30.68 15.38
C PRO A 20 -0.16 29.34 14.73
N GLU A 21 0.11 28.31 15.53
CA GLU A 21 0.28 26.91 15.11
C GLU A 21 -0.91 26.38 14.29
N THR A 22 -2.15 26.66 14.70
CA THR A 22 -3.36 26.16 14.05
C THR A 22 -3.61 26.79 12.66
N LYS A 23 -3.11 28.01 12.43
CA LYS A 23 -3.16 28.68 11.12
C LYS A 23 -2.23 28.00 10.11
N LYS A 24 -1.03 27.55 10.52
CA LYS A 24 -0.09 26.81 9.66
C LYS A 24 -0.58 25.37 9.37
N ARG A 25 -1.29 24.75 10.32
CA ARG A 25 -1.92 23.41 10.20
C ARG A 25 -2.92 23.30 9.05
N ARG A 26 -3.78 24.30 8.86
CA ARG A 26 -4.75 24.32 7.74
C ARG A 26 -4.11 24.63 6.38
N ALA A 27 -2.95 25.30 6.37
CA ALA A 27 -2.24 25.63 5.13
C ALA A 27 -1.60 24.40 4.46
N LEU A 28 -1.26 23.34 5.23
CA LEU A 28 -0.79 22.06 4.70
C LEU A 28 -1.91 21.04 4.40
N GLY A 29 -3.15 21.30 4.83
CA GLY A 29 -4.29 20.42 4.57
C GLY A 29 -4.29 19.08 5.33
N LEU A 30 -3.47 18.95 6.39
CA LEU A 30 -3.35 17.72 7.19
C LEU A 30 -4.26 17.78 8.42
N SER A 31 -5.15 16.80 8.58
CA SER A 31 -6.11 16.76 9.71
C SER A 31 -5.50 16.20 11.01
N TYR A 32 -4.43 15.42 10.93
CA TYR A 32 -3.70 14.84 12.06
C TYR A 32 -2.20 14.84 11.75
N LEU A 33 -1.37 15.17 12.76
CA LEU A 33 0.07 14.93 12.68
C LEU A 33 0.43 13.48 13.06
N ILE A 34 1.63 13.05 12.67
CA ILE A 34 2.18 11.71 12.90
C ILE A 34 2.25 11.36 14.40
N ASP A 35 2.45 12.36 15.27
CA ASP A 35 2.57 12.21 16.73
C ASP A 35 1.23 12.41 17.47
N GLU A 36 0.17 12.83 16.77
CA GLU A 36 -1.12 13.09 17.41
C GLU A 36 -1.92 11.80 17.51
N ASN A 37 -2.31 11.41 18.73
CA ASN A 37 -3.13 10.22 18.95
C ASN A 37 -4.63 10.56 18.85
N PRO A 38 -5.34 10.16 17.78
CA PRO A 38 -6.78 10.39 17.67
C PRO A 38 -7.56 9.58 18.71
N PRO A 39 -8.83 9.94 18.98
CA PRO A 39 -9.72 9.11 19.79
C PRO A 39 -9.78 7.66 19.28
N TRP A 40 -9.85 6.70 20.20
CA TRP A 40 -9.73 5.26 19.91
C TRP A 40 -10.67 4.75 18.80
N TYR A 41 -11.88 5.31 18.70
CA TYR A 41 -12.87 4.94 17.68
C TYR A 41 -12.49 5.44 16.28
N ILE A 42 -11.90 6.64 16.16
CA ILE A 42 -11.37 7.15 14.88
C ILE A 42 -10.13 6.36 14.49
N CYS A 43 -9.27 6.03 15.46
CA CYS A 43 -8.09 5.20 15.24
C CYS A 43 -8.45 3.84 14.63
N LEU A 44 -9.47 3.18 15.19
CA LEU A 44 -9.96 1.89 14.67
C LEU A 44 -10.51 2.01 13.24
N LEU A 45 -11.27 3.06 12.94
CA LEU A 45 -11.80 3.31 11.59
C LEU A 45 -10.69 3.62 10.58
N LEU A 46 -9.71 4.45 10.95
CA LEU A 46 -8.54 4.76 10.11
C LEU A 46 -7.68 3.52 9.86
N GLY A 47 -7.46 2.71 10.90
CA GLY A 47 -6.73 1.45 10.78
C GLY A 47 -7.42 0.47 9.83
N PHE A 48 -8.74 0.34 9.94
CA PHE A 48 -9.54 -0.47 9.02
C PHE A 48 -9.46 0.04 7.57
N GLN A 49 -9.51 1.36 7.37
CA GLN A 49 -9.34 1.97 6.05
C GLN A 49 -7.95 1.68 5.45
N HIS A 50 -6.89 1.80 6.26
CA HIS A 50 -5.53 1.46 5.81
C HIS A 50 -5.40 -0.02 5.45
N PHE A 51 -6.01 -0.90 6.25
CA PHE A 51 -6.06 -2.34 5.95
C PHE A 51 -6.75 -2.61 4.61
N LEU A 52 -7.96 -2.07 4.38
CA LEU A 52 -8.69 -2.26 3.12
C LEU A 52 -7.93 -1.73 1.89
N THR A 53 -7.21 -0.61 2.04
CA THR A 53 -6.42 -0.04 0.95
C THR A 53 -5.23 -0.94 0.60
N MET A 54 -4.57 -1.47 1.62
CA MET A 54 -3.43 -2.37 1.43
C MET A 54 -3.86 -3.74 0.90
N LEU A 55 -5.03 -4.23 1.33
CA LEU A 55 -5.59 -5.53 0.98
C LEU A 55 -5.51 -5.77 -0.53
N GLY A 56 -5.98 -4.83 -1.35
CA GLY A 56 -5.94 -4.91 -2.81
C GLY A 56 -4.54 -5.09 -3.41
N SER A 57 -3.55 -4.40 -2.87
CA SER A 57 -2.16 -4.52 -3.36
C SER A 57 -1.52 -5.85 -2.97
N THR A 58 -1.75 -6.32 -1.75
CA THR A 58 -1.14 -7.55 -1.24
C THR A 58 -1.72 -8.81 -1.90
N LEU A 59 -3.03 -8.87 -2.16
CA LEU A 59 -3.64 -10.01 -2.88
C LEU A 59 -3.24 -10.08 -4.35
N ALA A 60 -2.93 -8.93 -4.97
CA ALA A 60 -2.54 -8.89 -6.38
C ALA A 60 -1.23 -9.65 -6.63
N ILE A 61 -0.28 -9.62 -5.69
CA ILE A 61 1.06 -10.20 -5.88
C ILE A 61 1.00 -11.74 -6.04
N PRO A 62 0.41 -12.52 -5.10
CA PRO A 62 0.28 -13.96 -5.29
C PRO A 62 -0.58 -14.33 -6.49
N PHE A 63 -1.61 -13.54 -6.78
CA PHE A 63 -2.49 -13.80 -7.92
C PHE A 63 -1.77 -13.65 -9.26
N ILE A 64 -0.95 -12.60 -9.41
CA ILE A 64 -0.11 -12.37 -10.60
C ILE A 64 0.93 -13.50 -10.78
N ILE A 65 1.48 -14.01 -9.68
CA ILE A 65 2.53 -15.04 -9.68
C ILE A 65 1.95 -16.47 -9.81
N SER A 66 0.66 -16.67 -9.52
CA SER A 66 0.01 -17.99 -9.53
C SER A 66 0.09 -18.73 -10.88
N GLY A 67 0.04 -17.99 -11.98
CA GLY A 67 0.19 -18.53 -13.34
C GLY A 67 1.55 -19.20 -13.56
N PRO A 68 2.67 -18.45 -13.53
CA PRO A 68 4.01 -19.02 -13.77
C PRO A 68 4.51 -19.95 -12.65
N MET A 69 3.86 -19.97 -11.49
CA MET A 69 4.15 -20.96 -10.44
C MET A 69 3.34 -22.26 -10.58
N CYS A 70 2.47 -22.37 -11.58
CA CYS A 70 1.65 -23.54 -11.88
C CYS A 70 0.69 -23.97 -10.75
N PHE A 71 0.24 -23.05 -9.89
CA PHE A 71 -0.78 -23.34 -8.87
C PHE A 71 -2.10 -22.56 -9.06
N ALA A 72 -2.27 -21.88 -10.20
CA ALA A 72 -3.47 -21.08 -10.50
C ALA A 72 -4.80 -21.86 -10.37
N ASN A 73 -4.79 -23.17 -10.63
CA ASN A 73 -5.99 -24.01 -10.54
C ASN A 73 -6.23 -24.60 -9.14
N ASN A 74 -5.24 -24.49 -8.24
CA ASN A 74 -5.34 -25.04 -6.89
C ASN A 74 -5.70 -23.93 -5.89
N THR A 75 -6.98 -23.83 -5.56
CA THR A 75 -7.51 -22.83 -4.63
C THR A 75 -6.93 -22.98 -3.22
N LEU A 76 -6.57 -24.20 -2.80
CA LEU A 76 -5.94 -24.45 -1.50
C LEU A 76 -4.57 -23.79 -1.42
N ALA A 77 -3.71 -24.02 -2.41
CA ALA A 77 -2.37 -23.42 -2.49
C ALA A 77 -2.43 -21.89 -2.55
N ILE A 78 -3.35 -21.33 -3.35
CA ILE A 78 -3.55 -19.87 -3.40
C ILE A 78 -3.93 -19.32 -2.03
N SER A 79 -4.87 -19.97 -1.33
CA SER A 79 -5.31 -19.53 -0.01
C SER A 79 -4.22 -19.61 1.05
N GLU A 80 -3.34 -20.62 0.97
CA GLU A 80 -2.18 -20.76 1.86
C GLU A 80 -1.18 -19.62 1.64
N VAL A 81 -0.80 -19.33 0.39
CA VAL A 81 0.11 -18.22 0.09
C VAL A 81 -0.50 -16.86 0.44
N LEU A 82 -1.82 -16.67 0.22
CA LEU A 82 -2.51 -15.44 0.63
C LEU A 82 -2.53 -15.27 2.15
N SER A 83 -2.83 -16.32 2.91
CA SER A 83 -2.87 -16.25 4.37
C SER A 83 -1.50 -15.90 4.95
N THR A 84 -0.43 -16.50 4.42
CA THR A 84 0.94 -16.29 4.89
C THR A 84 1.44 -14.89 4.57
N ILE A 85 1.20 -14.36 3.36
CA ILE A 85 1.64 -12.99 3.01
C ILE A 85 0.95 -11.93 3.88
N TYR A 86 -0.34 -12.09 4.20
CA TYR A 86 -1.04 -11.17 5.10
C TYR A 86 -0.55 -11.28 6.54
N PHE A 87 -0.36 -12.51 7.03
CA PHE A 87 0.12 -12.75 8.39
C PHE A 87 1.52 -12.17 8.59
N VAL A 88 2.45 -12.45 7.67
CA VAL A 88 3.83 -11.95 7.72
C VAL A 88 3.85 -10.43 7.52
N SER A 89 3.05 -9.88 6.62
CA SER A 89 2.93 -8.42 6.42
C SER A 89 2.47 -7.70 7.69
N GLY A 90 1.49 -8.26 8.41
CA GLY A 90 1.04 -7.73 9.69
C GLY A 90 2.14 -7.80 10.77
N LEU A 91 2.80 -8.96 10.89
CA LEU A 91 3.89 -9.16 11.85
C LEU A 91 5.05 -8.19 11.61
N VAL A 92 5.46 -8.03 10.34
CA VAL A 92 6.55 -7.15 9.93
C VAL A 92 6.19 -5.68 10.17
N THR A 93 4.93 -5.28 9.92
CA THR A 93 4.44 -3.93 10.25
C THR A 93 4.44 -3.66 11.77
N LEU A 94 4.05 -4.63 12.58
CA LEU A 94 4.15 -4.52 14.06
C LEU A 94 5.61 -4.42 14.51
N LEU A 95 6.50 -5.22 13.93
CA LEU A 95 7.92 -5.19 14.24
C LEU A 95 8.54 -3.82 13.88
N GLN A 96 8.19 -3.27 12.73
CA GLN A 96 8.65 -1.97 12.24
C GLN A 96 8.19 -0.80 13.13
N THR A 97 6.98 -0.89 13.67
CA THR A 97 6.40 0.16 14.52
C THR A 97 6.86 0.06 15.98
N ILE A 98 7.14 -1.15 16.50
CA ILE A 98 7.57 -1.35 17.89
C ILE A 98 9.10 -1.25 18.04
N LEU A 99 9.86 -2.02 17.25
CA LEU A 99 11.32 -2.16 17.35
C LEU A 99 12.09 -1.41 16.26
N GLY A 100 11.45 -1.12 15.13
CA GLY A 100 12.08 -0.43 14.00
C GLY A 100 12.21 1.08 14.19
N VAL A 101 12.00 1.82 13.10
CA VAL A 101 12.16 3.29 13.08
C VAL A 101 11.01 4.01 13.82
N ARG A 102 10.03 3.26 14.37
CA ARG A 102 8.82 3.79 15.04
C ARG A 102 8.01 4.75 14.18
N LEU A 103 8.23 4.73 12.87
CA LEU A 103 7.40 5.45 11.91
C LEU A 103 6.21 4.58 11.52
N PRO A 104 5.01 5.16 11.38
CA PRO A 104 3.81 4.45 10.94
C PRO A 104 3.90 4.14 9.44
N ILE A 105 4.68 3.10 9.11
CA ILE A 105 4.86 2.59 7.74
C ILE A 105 4.27 1.20 7.69
N VAL A 106 3.29 1.02 6.80
CA VAL A 106 2.67 -0.28 6.53
C VAL A 106 3.58 -1.06 5.58
N GLN A 107 4.03 -2.24 5.99
CA GLN A 107 4.95 -3.07 5.20
C GLN A 107 4.22 -4.24 4.55
N GLY A 108 4.39 -4.39 3.23
CA GLY A 108 3.80 -5.47 2.44
C GLY A 108 4.74 -5.99 1.37
N GLY A 109 4.24 -6.90 0.54
CA GLY A 109 4.97 -7.38 -0.64
C GLY A 109 5.26 -6.25 -1.62
N THR A 110 6.40 -6.31 -2.31
CA THR A 110 6.79 -5.32 -3.32
C THR A 110 6.63 -5.87 -4.73
N PHE A 111 5.99 -5.08 -5.60
CA PHE A 111 5.88 -5.38 -7.02
C PHE A 111 7.23 -5.38 -7.75
N ALA A 112 8.27 -4.77 -7.16
CA ALA A 112 9.61 -4.72 -7.74
C ALA A 112 10.23 -6.12 -7.92
N PHE A 113 9.86 -7.09 -7.09
CA PHE A 113 10.36 -8.46 -7.21
C PHE A 113 9.60 -9.32 -8.22
N ILE A 114 8.51 -8.85 -8.80
CA ILE A 114 7.74 -9.64 -9.77
C ILE A 114 8.51 -9.80 -11.09
N THR A 115 9.11 -8.73 -11.61
CA THR A 115 9.94 -8.79 -12.82
C THR A 115 11.09 -9.80 -12.72
N PRO A 116 11.96 -9.77 -11.68
CA PRO A 116 13.00 -10.79 -11.54
C PRO A 116 12.43 -12.18 -11.26
N THR A 117 11.29 -12.29 -10.57
CA THR A 117 10.60 -13.58 -10.38
C THR A 117 10.18 -14.20 -11.72
N PHE A 118 9.58 -13.41 -12.62
CA PHE A 118 9.25 -13.89 -13.97
C PHE A 118 10.49 -14.26 -14.79
N ALA A 119 11.59 -13.52 -14.62
CA ALA A 119 12.85 -13.89 -15.27
C ALA A 119 13.35 -15.27 -14.78
N ILE A 120 13.33 -15.54 -13.48
CA ILE A 120 13.71 -16.85 -12.92
C ILE A 120 12.77 -17.95 -13.42
N LEU A 121 11.46 -17.71 -13.43
CA LEU A 121 10.45 -18.69 -13.85
C LEU A 121 10.42 -18.93 -15.37
N SER A 122 11.05 -18.06 -16.17
CA SER A 122 11.16 -18.24 -17.62
C SER A 122 12.24 -19.24 -18.04
N LEU A 123 13.05 -19.75 -17.10
CA LEU A 123 14.06 -20.76 -17.41
C LEU A 123 13.40 -22.09 -17.80
N PRO A 124 14.00 -22.86 -18.74
CA PRO A 124 13.41 -24.09 -19.27
C PRO A 124 13.12 -25.14 -18.17
N GLN A 125 13.93 -25.17 -17.12
CA GLN A 125 13.77 -26.03 -15.94
C GLN A 125 12.49 -25.75 -15.13
N TRP A 126 11.91 -24.56 -15.26
CA TRP A 126 10.72 -24.11 -14.54
C TRP A 126 9.51 -23.98 -15.48
N THR A 127 9.53 -24.62 -16.64
CA THR A 127 8.34 -24.66 -17.51
C THR A 127 7.23 -25.46 -16.81
N CYS A 128 5.98 -24.97 -16.81
CA CYS A 128 4.87 -25.74 -16.25
C CYS A 128 4.62 -26.99 -17.12
N PRO A 129 4.34 -28.16 -16.53
CA PRO A 129 3.88 -29.31 -17.31
C PRO A 129 2.55 -28.96 -17.98
N GLU A 130 2.45 -29.24 -19.28
CA GLU A 130 1.20 -29.05 -20.03
C GLU A 130 0.17 -30.08 -19.54
N PRO A 131 -1.11 -29.71 -19.32
CA PRO A 131 -2.13 -30.67 -18.92
C PRO A 131 -2.26 -31.76 -19.99
N GLU A 132 -1.78 -32.95 -19.66
CA GLU A 132 -1.84 -34.11 -20.55
C GLU A 132 -3.31 -34.51 -20.77
N ALA A 133 -3.85 -34.20 -21.95
CA ALA A 133 -5.06 -34.83 -22.46
C ALA A 133 -4.71 -36.26 -22.93
N GLY A 134 -4.39 -37.14 -21.98
CA GLY A 134 -3.91 -38.50 -22.24
C GLY A 134 -4.59 -39.51 -21.32
N ASN A 135 -5.18 -40.55 -21.93
CA ASN A 135 -5.79 -41.68 -21.26
C ASN A 135 -4.77 -42.49 -20.44
N SER A 136 -4.49 -42.11 -19.20
CA SER A 136 -3.75 -42.92 -18.24
C SER A 136 -4.55 -43.11 -16.96
N THR A 137 -5.14 -44.30 -16.83
CA THR A 137 -5.72 -44.87 -15.61
C THR A 137 -4.62 -45.25 -14.60
N GLU A 138 -3.76 -44.30 -14.26
CA GLU A 138 -2.92 -44.34 -13.06
C GLU A 138 -3.08 -43.01 -12.34
N SER A 139 -4.16 -42.92 -11.56
CA SER A 139 -4.34 -41.95 -10.50
C SER A 139 -3.33 -42.23 -9.38
N SER A 140 -2.04 -42.05 -9.68
CA SER A 140 -1.13 -41.61 -8.66
C SER A 140 -1.66 -40.24 -8.23
N LEU A 141 -1.84 -40.08 -6.92
CA LEU A 141 -2.07 -38.80 -6.27
C LEU A 141 -0.95 -37.86 -6.74
N VAL A 142 -1.14 -37.18 -7.88
CA VAL A 142 -0.22 -36.17 -8.37
C VAL A 142 -0.24 -35.11 -7.29
N ASN A 143 0.80 -35.13 -6.47
CA ASN A 143 0.96 -34.27 -5.34
C ASN A 143 1.21 -32.88 -5.94
N ASN A 144 0.15 -32.13 -6.20
CA ASN A 144 0.20 -30.81 -6.82
C ASN A 144 1.19 -29.87 -6.10
N ASP A 145 1.47 -30.18 -4.83
CA ASP A 145 2.45 -29.56 -3.96
C ASP A 145 3.90 -29.64 -4.48
N GLU A 146 4.28 -30.74 -5.14
CA GLU A 146 5.65 -30.92 -5.65
C GLU A 146 5.98 -30.00 -6.83
N ILE A 147 4.98 -29.42 -7.51
CA ILE A 147 5.19 -28.58 -8.69
C ILE A 147 5.50 -27.13 -8.30
N TRP A 148 4.80 -26.58 -7.28
CA TRP A 148 4.90 -25.18 -6.91
C TRP A 148 5.86 -24.91 -5.73
N GLN A 149 5.98 -25.85 -4.79
CA GLN A 149 6.88 -25.71 -3.63
C GLN A 149 8.36 -25.49 -4.00
N PRO A 150 8.97 -26.24 -4.94
CA PRO A 150 10.38 -26.02 -5.28
C PRO A 150 10.63 -24.65 -5.92
N ARG A 151 9.69 -24.14 -6.72
CA ARG A 151 9.75 -22.81 -7.33
C ARG A 151 9.68 -21.71 -6.28
N MET A 152 8.76 -21.85 -5.32
CA MET A 152 8.65 -20.94 -4.18
C MET A 152 9.92 -20.94 -3.34
N ARG A 153 10.53 -22.12 -3.09
CA ARG A 153 11.78 -22.23 -2.34
C ARG A 153 12.94 -21.52 -3.03
N GLU A 154 13.07 -21.64 -4.35
CA GLU A 154 14.10 -20.95 -5.14
C GLU A 154 13.97 -19.43 -5.01
N ILE A 155 12.75 -18.91 -5.20
CA ILE A 155 12.48 -17.47 -5.15
C ILE A 155 12.65 -16.91 -3.74
N GLN A 156 12.17 -17.64 -2.72
CA GLN A 156 12.41 -17.27 -1.33
C GLN A 156 13.91 -17.24 -1.00
N GLY A 157 14.68 -18.23 -1.46
CA GLY A 157 16.14 -18.26 -1.31
C GLY A 157 16.82 -17.04 -1.93
N ALA A 158 16.44 -16.70 -3.16
CA ALA A 158 16.95 -15.51 -3.85
C ALA A 158 16.62 -14.20 -3.10
N ILE A 159 15.39 -14.06 -2.58
CA ILE A 159 14.97 -12.88 -1.80
C ILE A 159 15.73 -12.79 -0.47
N ILE A 160 15.98 -13.91 0.22
CA ILE A 160 16.75 -13.94 1.46
C ILE A 160 18.17 -13.44 1.21
N ILE A 161 18.86 -13.96 0.17
CA ILE A 161 20.22 -13.53 -0.18
C ILE A 161 20.24 -12.05 -0.57
N SER A 162 19.27 -11.60 -1.38
CA SER A 162 19.13 -10.18 -1.73
C SER A 162 18.93 -9.29 -0.51
N SER A 163 18.16 -9.75 0.48
CA SER A 163 17.90 -9.00 1.71
C SER A 163 19.14 -8.90 2.59
N LEU A 164 19.92 -9.99 2.71
CA LEU A 164 21.20 -9.97 3.43
C LEU A 164 22.17 -8.96 2.80
N PHE A 165 22.27 -8.95 1.47
CA PHE A 165 23.10 -7.98 0.75
C PHE A 165 22.64 -6.54 1.02
N GLN A 166 21.33 -6.30 1.01
CA GLN A 166 20.77 -4.98 1.30
C GLN A 166 21.04 -4.52 2.73
N ILE A 167 21.02 -5.44 3.71
CA ILE A 167 21.39 -5.16 5.10
C ILE A 167 22.86 -4.75 5.20
N VAL A 168 23.76 -5.48 4.54
CA VAL A 168 25.21 -5.14 4.51
C VAL A 168 25.43 -3.75 3.92
N ILE A 169 24.82 -3.45 2.77
CA ILE A 169 24.89 -2.11 2.17
C ILE A 169 24.32 -1.05 3.11
N GLY A 170 23.21 -1.35 3.80
CA GLY A 170 22.61 -0.48 4.80
C GLY A 170 23.58 -0.12 5.93
N PHE A 171 24.27 -1.12 6.50
CA PHE A 171 25.25 -0.90 7.57
C PHE A 171 26.49 -0.14 7.12
N THR A 172 26.93 -0.31 5.86
CA THR A 172 28.08 0.44 5.33
C THR A 172 27.79 1.94 5.12
N GLY A 173 26.53 2.38 5.24
CA GLY A 173 26.15 3.78 5.01
C GLY A 173 26.21 4.21 3.54
N LEU A 174 26.55 3.28 2.62
CA LEU A 174 26.69 3.56 1.19
C LEU A 174 25.38 4.05 0.56
N VAL A 175 24.24 3.60 1.10
CA VAL A 175 22.91 4.09 0.69
C VAL A 175 22.79 5.60 0.84
N GLY A 176 23.32 6.18 1.93
CA GLY A 176 23.27 7.62 2.17
C GLY A 176 24.08 8.42 1.14
N PHE A 177 25.24 7.89 0.73
CA PHE A 177 26.04 8.48 -0.35
C PHE A 177 25.33 8.37 -1.70
N LEU A 178 24.76 7.20 -2.01
CA LEU A 178 24.09 6.95 -3.28
C LEU A 178 22.81 7.78 -3.45
N LEU A 179 22.05 8.01 -2.37
CA LEU A 179 20.87 8.87 -2.36
C LEU A 179 21.18 10.34 -2.73
N ARG A 180 22.45 10.78 -2.63
CA ARG A 180 22.87 12.11 -3.13
C ARG A 180 22.89 12.18 -4.66
N PHE A 181 23.10 11.05 -5.33
CA PHE A 181 23.14 10.96 -6.80
C PHE A 181 21.81 10.54 -7.41
N ILE A 182 20.99 9.80 -6.65
CA ILE A 182 19.67 9.36 -7.09
C ILE A 182 18.67 10.51 -6.90
N GLY A 183 18.42 11.26 -7.98
CA GLY A 183 17.39 12.29 -8.01
C GLY A 183 15.99 11.74 -8.32
N PRO A 184 14.92 12.54 -8.11
CA PRO A 184 13.56 12.19 -8.51
C PRO A 184 13.44 11.92 -10.03
N LEU A 185 14.35 12.50 -10.82
CA LEU A 185 14.45 12.31 -12.26
C LEU A 185 14.77 10.86 -12.66
N THR A 186 15.45 10.08 -11.81
CA THR A 186 15.78 8.68 -12.09
C THR A 186 14.81 7.71 -11.39
N ILE A 187 14.30 8.07 -10.21
CA ILE A 187 13.35 7.23 -9.46
C ILE A 187 12.01 7.13 -10.18
N ALA A 188 11.44 8.26 -10.62
CA ALA A 188 10.12 8.29 -11.27
C ALA A 188 10.04 7.41 -12.53
N PRO A 189 10.98 7.49 -13.50
CA PRO A 189 10.93 6.60 -14.67
C PRO A 189 11.18 5.14 -14.29
N THR A 190 12.01 4.85 -13.28
CA THR A 190 12.25 3.46 -12.84
C THR A 190 10.97 2.84 -12.27
N ILE A 191 10.25 3.54 -11.39
CA ILE A 191 8.97 3.07 -10.83
C ILE A 191 7.92 2.93 -11.95
N THR A 192 7.89 3.87 -12.89
CA THR A 192 6.98 3.81 -14.04
C THR A 192 7.27 2.58 -14.89
N LEU A 193 8.53 2.26 -15.13
CA LEU A 193 8.93 1.08 -15.90
C LEU A 193 8.52 -0.22 -15.21
N VAL A 194 8.67 -0.31 -13.87
CA VAL A 194 8.15 -1.43 -13.08
C VAL A 194 6.63 -1.54 -13.23
N GLY A 195 5.89 -0.43 -13.17
CA GLY A 195 4.44 -0.43 -13.39
C GLY A 195 4.03 -0.89 -14.79
N VAL A 196 4.75 -0.45 -15.82
CA VAL A 196 4.50 -0.82 -17.22
C VAL A 196 4.76 -2.30 -17.47
N SER A 197 5.76 -2.92 -16.85
CA SER A 197 6.02 -4.36 -17.03
C SER A 197 4.88 -5.24 -16.51
N LEU A 198 4.16 -4.78 -15.48
CA LEU A 198 3.01 -5.47 -14.87
C LEU A 198 1.71 -5.28 -15.66
N PHE A 199 1.64 -4.26 -16.51
CA PHE A 199 0.44 -3.92 -17.26
C PHE A 199 -0.05 -5.08 -18.13
N ARG A 200 0.86 -5.84 -18.75
CA ARG A 200 0.48 -6.93 -19.65
C ARG A 200 -0.31 -8.04 -18.94
N VAL A 201 0.11 -8.42 -17.73
CA VAL A 201 -0.58 -9.44 -16.93
C VAL A 201 -1.88 -8.88 -16.38
N ALA A 202 -1.87 -7.65 -15.85
CA ALA A 202 -3.07 -6.99 -15.36
C ALA A 202 -4.15 -6.83 -16.46
N ALA A 203 -3.76 -6.42 -17.66
CA ALA A 203 -4.65 -6.25 -18.79
C ALA A 203 -5.22 -7.58 -19.29
N GLY A 204 -4.42 -8.65 -19.31
CA GLY A 204 -4.89 -9.99 -19.64
C GLY A 204 -5.98 -10.47 -18.69
N ASN A 205 -5.75 -10.36 -17.38
CA ASN A 205 -6.73 -10.77 -16.37
C ASN A 205 -7.97 -9.85 -16.32
N ALA A 206 -7.80 -8.54 -16.54
CA ALA A 206 -8.91 -7.60 -16.64
C ALA A 206 -9.77 -7.87 -17.89
N GLY A 207 -9.16 -8.32 -19.00
CA GLY A 207 -9.87 -8.67 -20.23
C GLY A 207 -10.86 -9.81 -20.06
N ASN A 208 -10.53 -10.80 -19.23
CA ASN A 208 -11.43 -11.94 -18.93
C ASN A 208 -12.76 -11.48 -18.31
N HIS A 209 -12.74 -10.39 -17.55
CA HIS A 209 -13.90 -9.83 -16.85
C HIS A 209 -14.06 -8.33 -17.10
N TRP A 210 -13.99 -7.93 -18.38
CA TRP A 210 -13.93 -6.54 -18.80
C TRP A 210 -15.06 -5.66 -18.21
N GLY A 211 -16.28 -6.19 -18.06
CA GLY A 211 -17.42 -5.45 -17.50
C GLY A 211 -17.23 -5.08 -16.03
N ILE A 212 -16.70 -6.00 -15.22
CA ILE A 212 -16.44 -5.78 -13.80
C ILE A 212 -15.26 -4.81 -13.64
N SER A 213 -14.21 -4.96 -14.45
CA SER A 213 -13.07 -4.05 -14.46
C SER A 213 -13.46 -2.63 -14.86
N MET A 214 -14.25 -2.46 -15.92
CA MET A 214 -14.71 -1.13 -16.35
C MET A 214 -15.64 -0.48 -15.34
N ALA A 215 -16.58 -1.24 -14.77
CA ALA A 215 -17.44 -0.74 -13.70
C ALA A 215 -16.62 -0.24 -12.50
N THR A 216 -15.57 -0.98 -12.11
CA THR A 216 -14.69 -0.60 -11.00
C THR A 216 -13.91 0.69 -11.31
N ILE A 217 -13.38 0.85 -12.52
CA ILE A 217 -12.66 2.08 -12.94
C ILE A 217 -13.59 3.29 -12.91
N VAL A 218 -14.80 3.16 -13.49
CA VAL A 218 -15.80 4.23 -13.51
C VAL A 218 -16.23 4.60 -12.09
N LEU A 219 -16.46 3.60 -11.24
CA LEU A 219 -16.87 3.82 -9.86
C LEU A 219 -15.79 4.52 -9.04
N ILE A 220 -14.52 4.14 -9.21
CA ILE A 220 -13.37 4.82 -8.60
C ILE A 220 -13.27 6.25 -9.13
N ALA A 221 -13.37 6.47 -10.43
CA ALA A 221 -13.32 7.81 -11.03
C ALA A 221 -14.47 8.70 -10.51
N LEU A 222 -15.68 8.16 -10.42
CA LEU A 222 -16.86 8.87 -9.91
C LEU A 222 -16.72 9.21 -8.42
N PHE A 223 -16.35 8.25 -7.56
CA PHE A 223 -16.11 8.53 -6.14
C PHE A 223 -14.95 9.52 -5.93
N SER A 224 -13.87 9.37 -6.69
CA SER A 224 -12.70 10.25 -6.61
C SER A 224 -13.03 11.68 -7.08
N GLN A 225 -13.67 11.85 -8.23
CA GLN A 225 -13.84 13.15 -8.88
C GLN A 225 -15.13 13.87 -8.43
N TYR A 226 -16.24 13.15 -8.25
CA TYR A 226 -17.55 13.74 -7.95
C TYR A 226 -17.78 13.93 -6.44
N LEU A 227 -17.49 12.91 -5.61
CA LEU A 227 -17.76 12.98 -4.17
C LEU A 227 -16.74 13.82 -3.37
N THR A 228 -15.62 14.22 -3.97
CA THR A 228 -14.70 15.21 -3.37
C THR A 228 -15.40 16.57 -3.13
N ASN A 229 -16.42 16.91 -3.92
CA ASN A 229 -17.17 18.17 -3.77
C ASN A 229 -18.37 18.07 -2.80
N VAL A 230 -18.75 16.86 -2.38
CA VAL A 230 -19.93 16.64 -1.52
C VAL A 230 -19.49 16.52 -0.06
N LYS A 231 -19.92 17.46 0.78
CA LYS A 231 -19.72 17.41 2.24
C LYS A 231 -20.77 16.48 2.83
N ILE A 232 -20.37 15.28 3.25
CA ILE A 232 -21.31 14.32 3.85
C ILE A 232 -21.66 14.81 5.27
N PRO A 233 -22.96 14.97 5.60
CA PRO A 233 -23.38 15.22 6.97
C PRO A 233 -23.20 13.93 7.78
N VAL A 234 -22.22 13.88 8.68
CA VAL A 234 -22.03 12.75 9.58
C VAL A 234 -22.76 13.07 10.89
N PRO A 235 -23.77 12.30 11.30
CA PRO A 235 -24.40 12.49 12.61
C PRO A 235 -23.40 12.09 13.69
N ALA A 236 -22.87 13.06 14.42
CA ALA A 236 -22.04 12.82 15.59
C ALA A 236 -22.90 12.97 16.84
N CYS A 237 -22.83 12.01 17.76
CA CYS A 237 -23.62 12.05 18.99
C CYS A 237 -22.70 12.48 20.15
N ASN A 238 -23.03 13.58 20.84
CA ASN A 238 -22.32 14.00 22.05
C ASN A 238 -23.24 13.84 23.26
N ARG A 239 -22.68 13.28 24.35
CA ARG A 239 -23.37 12.97 25.61
C ARG A 239 -23.91 14.21 26.35
N GLN A 240 -23.51 15.42 25.95
CA GLN A 240 -23.95 16.69 26.54
C GLN A 240 -24.80 17.60 25.64
N ARG A 241 -24.89 17.34 24.32
CA ARG A 241 -25.62 18.21 23.36
C ARG A 241 -26.58 17.47 22.41
N GLY A 242 -26.75 16.16 22.57
CA GLY A 242 -27.57 15.35 21.67
C GLY A 242 -26.87 15.05 20.33
N VAL A 243 -27.64 14.56 19.37
CA VAL A 243 -27.19 14.29 18.00
C VAL A 243 -26.95 15.62 17.28
N TYR A 244 -25.70 15.91 16.93
CA TYR A 244 -25.34 17.08 16.13
C TYR A 244 -24.80 16.62 14.77
N ILE A 245 -25.29 17.23 13.70
CA ILE A 245 -24.87 16.92 12.34
C ILE A 245 -23.55 17.66 12.08
N SER A 246 -22.43 16.95 12.13
CA SER A 246 -21.12 17.51 11.81
C SER A 246 -20.79 17.25 10.35
N HIS A 247 -20.42 18.30 9.61
CA HIS A 247 -20.05 18.21 8.20
C HIS A 247 -18.57 17.85 8.08
N PHE A 248 -18.25 16.56 7.99
CA PHE A 248 -16.88 16.10 7.79
C PHE A 248 -16.61 15.87 6.30
N PRO A 249 -15.59 16.52 5.70
CA PRO A 249 -15.17 16.22 4.34
C PRO A 249 -14.32 14.94 4.33
N VAL A 250 -14.97 13.78 4.54
CA VAL A 250 -14.34 12.45 4.58
C VAL A 250 -13.49 12.18 3.33
N PHE A 251 -13.95 12.61 2.16
CA PHE A 251 -13.26 12.35 0.88
C PHE A 251 -12.07 13.28 0.59
N ARG A 252 -11.90 14.39 1.32
CA ARG A 252 -10.67 15.19 1.23
C ARG A 252 -9.49 14.56 1.98
N LEU A 253 -9.75 13.54 2.80
CA LEU A 253 -8.72 12.81 3.54
C LEU A 253 -7.93 11.85 2.63
N PHE A 254 -8.49 11.45 1.48
CA PHE A 254 -7.78 10.67 0.48
C PHE A 254 -7.02 11.58 -0.48
N PRO A 255 -5.67 11.53 -0.50
CA PRO A 255 -4.83 12.41 -1.30
C PRO A 255 -4.82 12.07 -2.80
N VAL A 256 -5.88 11.45 -3.34
CA VAL A 256 -5.89 11.01 -4.75
C VAL A 256 -6.01 12.19 -5.72
N ASN A 257 -6.68 13.28 -5.31
CA ASN A 257 -6.82 14.49 -6.14
C ASN A 257 -5.70 15.52 -5.93
N HIS A 258 -4.85 15.36 -4.91
CA HIS A 258 -3.74 16.30 -4.69
C HIS A 258 -2.54 16.00 -5.58
N LEU A 259 -2.35 14.73 -5.98
CA LEU A 259 -1.26 14.31 -6.86
C LEU A 259 -1.37 14.86 -8.29
N GLY A 260 -2.58 15.03 -8.83
CA GLY A 260 -2.79 15.54 -10.19
C GLY A 260 -2.42 17.03 -10.33
N ASN A 261 -2.86 17.87 -9.39
CA ASN A 261 -2.60 19.31 -9.44
C ASN A 261 -1.26 19.72 -8.83
N ARG A 262 -0.74 19.01 -7.81
CA ARG A 262 0.61 19.29 -7.29
C ARG A 262 1.73 18.84 -8.22
N SER A 263 1.59 17.72 -8.95
CA SER A 263 2.66 17.30 -9.87
C SER A 263 2.89 18.33 -10.97
N ILE A 264 1.83 18.98 -11.47
CA ILE A 264 1.94 20.06 -12.47
C ILE A 264 2.51 21.34 -11.84
N LEU A 265 2.09 21.69 -10.61
CA LEU A 265 2.59 22.87 -9.91
C LEU A 265 4.03 22.72 -9.42
N GLU A 266 4.46 21.52 -8.99
CA GLU A 266 5.85 21.20 -8.64
C GLU A 266 6.73 21.11 -9.89
N TYR A 267 6.25 20.55 -11.01
CA TYR A 267 6.99 20.63 -12.28
C TYR A 267 7.16 22.08 -12.76
N LEU A 268 6.13 22.92 -12.61
CA LEU A 268 6.19 24.35 -12.94
C LEU A 268 7.09 25.12 -11.96
N CYS A 269 7.03 24.81 -10.66
CA CYS A 269 7.89 25.42 -9.63
C CYS A 269 9.35 24.99 -9.81
N HIS A 270 9.62 23.72 -10.16
CA HIS A 270 10.95 23.23 -10.46
C HIS A 270 11.50 23.84 -11.76
N ARG A 271 10.67 24.07 -12.79
CA ARG A 271 11.07 24.88 -13.97
C ARG A 271 11.41 26.32 -13.61
N HIS A 272 10.68 26.92 -12.66
CA HIS A 272 10.92 28.30 -12.25
C HIS A 272 12.14 28.44 -11.33
N CYS A 273 12.44 27.43 -10.52
CA CYS A 273 13.61 27.37 -9.64
C CYS A 273 14.89 27.04 -10.43
N SER A 274 14.82 26.16 -11.43
CA SER A 274 15.94 25.85 -12.33
C SER A 274 16.34 27.06 -13.19
N ARG A 275 15.42 27.98 -13.52
CA ARG A 275 15.75 29.25 -14.20
C ARG A 275 16.39 30.31 -13.28
N ARG A 276 16.34 30.14 -11.96
CA ARG A 276 16.92 31.09 -10.99
C ARG A 276 18.33 30.71 -10.53
N PHE A 277 18.82 29.53 -10.94
CA PHE A 277 20.17 29.02 -10.66
C PHE A 277 21.10 28.96 -11.88
N SER A 278 20.67 29.49 -13.05
CA SER A 278 21.57 29.82 -14.16
C SER A 278 21.80 31.32 -14.20
N PHE A 279 22.71 31.79 -13.35
CA PHE A 279 23.61 32.93 -13.57
C PHE A 279 24.84 32.71 -12.70
#